data_AF-A0A969A0J0-F1
#
_entry.id   AF-A0A969A0J0-F1
#
_cell.length_a   1.000
_cell.length_b   1.000
_cell.length_c   1.000
_cell.angle_alpha   90.00
_cell.angle_beta   90.00
_cell.angle_gamma   90.00
#
_symmetry.space_group_name_H-M   'P 1'
#
loop_
_entity.id
_entity.type
_entity.pdbx_description
1 polymer ?
#
loop_
_entity_poly.entity_id
_entity_poly.type
_entity_poly.pdbx_seq_one_letter_code
_entity_poly.pdbx_strand_id
1 'polypeptide(L)'
;MGIDEISKRKGYQQFATVVSDLEAGQLIEVIDSHAQEDVIEVLKQQPLQVREQVIEVSVDMWGGFPKVVREVFPNAKLVVDRFHVMQALTKELNTIRKQTRVTEKGARFLILKNREDLEEADKQKSDQILKRSRRLRKAYELKESFR
;
A
#
# COMPACT_ATOMS: atom_id res chain seq x y z
N MET A 1 -0.84 -11.77 -9.55
CA MET A 1 0.09 -10.83 -10.22
C MET A 1 0.12 -9.51 -9.45
N GLY A 2 1.25 -8.80 -9.44
CA GLY A 2 1.42 -7.48 -8.82
C GLY A 2 1.78 -6.45 -9.89
N ILE A 3 1.22 -5.24 -9.78
CA ILE A 3 1.56 -4.09 -10.62
C ILE A 3 1.79 -2.88 -9.72
N ASP A 4 2.98 -2.30 -9.78
CA ASP A 4 3.39 -1.20 -8.91
C ASP A 4 4.20 -0.13 -9.67
N GLU A 5 4.25 1.09 -9.14
CA GLU A 5 5.05 2.19 -9.69
C GLU A 5 6.36 2.37 -8.91
N ILE A 6 7.48 2.47 -9.64
CA ILE A 6 8.77 2.82 -9.06
C ILE A 6 9.26 4.15 -9.62
N SER A 7 9.81 4.99 -8.74
CA SER A 7 10.53 6.19 -9.16
C SER A 7 11.93 5.80 -9.64
N LYS A 8 12.24 6.05 -10.91
CA LYS A 8 13.56 5.74 -11.51
C LYS A 8 14.68 6.59 -10.90
N ARG A 9 14.36 7.83 -10.49
CA ARG A 9 15.30 8.76 -9.87
C ARG A 9 14.61 9.61 -8.80
N LYS A 10 15.21 9.63 -7.61
CA LYS A 10 14.74 10.42 -6.47
C LYS A 10 14.64 11.90 -6.86
N GLY A 11 13.42 12.45 -6.84
CA GLY A 11 13.14 13.87 -7.13
C GLY A 11 12.72 14.19 -8.57
N TYR A 12 12.66 13.20 -9.46
CA TYR A 12 12.19 13.36 -10.84
C TYR A 12 10.85 12.64 -11.04
N GLN A 13 9.96 13.21 -11.86
CA GLN A 13 8.66 12.63 -12.25
C GLN A 13 8.81 11.53 -13.32
N GLN A 14 9.87 10.73 -13.22
CA GLN A 14 10.11 9.60 -14.11
C GLN A 14 9.77 8.31 -13.36
N PHE A 15 8.62 7.75 -13.71
CA PHE A 15 8.10 6.52 -13.12
C PHE A 15 8.23 5.37 -14.12
N ALA A 16 8.42 4.16 -13.60
CA ALA A 16 8.29 2.91 -14.35
C ALA A 16 7.23 2.04 -13.67
N THR A 17 6.53 1.26 -14.47
CA THR A 17 5.60 0.24 -13.98
C THR A 17 6.33 -1.10 -13.87
N VAL A 18 6.27 -1.72 -12.70
CA VAL A 18 6.84 -3.04 -12.44
C VAL A 18 5.71 -4.05 -12.38
N VAL A 19 5.86 -5.14 -13.13
CA VAL A 19 4.92 -6.25 -13.15
C VAL A 19 5.60 -7.48 -12.61
N SER A 20 5.00 -8.11 -11.61
CA SER A 20 5.59 -9.25 -10.91
C SER A 20 4.59 -10.38 -10.68
N ASP A 21 5.14 -11.59 -10.62
CA ASP A 21 4.45 -12.73 -10.05
C ASP A 21 4.62 -12.70 -8.53
N LEU A 22 3.52 -12.48 -7.81
CA LEU A 22 3.51 -12.40 -6.36
C LEU A 22 3.61 -13.77 -5.69
N GLU A 23 3.22 -14.84 -6.39
CA GLU A 23 3.30 -16.22 -5.86
C GLU A 23 4.70 -16.78 -6.06
N ALA A 24 5.26 -16.63 -7.27
CA ALA A 24 6.63 -17.07 -7.55
C ALA A 24 7.70 -16.10 -7.03
N GLY A 25 7.33 -14.86 -6.67
CA GLY A 25 8.28 -13.81 -6.27
C GLY A 25 9.19 -13.36 -7.41
N GLN A 26 8.70 -13.40 -8.65
CA GLN A 26 9.50 -13.16 -9.85
C GLN A 26 9.10 -11.86 -10.56
N LEU A 27 10.10 -11.17 -11.10
CA LEU A 27 9.87 -10.04 -12.00
C LEU A 27 9.41 -10.57 -13.36
N ILE A 28 8.28 -10.06 -13.85
CA ILE A 28 7.75 -10.41 -15.18
C ILE A 28 8.21 -9.37 -16.21
N GLU A 29 7.99 -8.08 -15.91
CA GLU A 29 8.23 -6.99 -16.85
C GLU A 29 8.55 -5.68 -16.12
N VAL A 30 9.37 -4.83 -16.74
CA VAL A 30 9.54 -3.43 -16.32
C VAL A 30 9.21 -2.55 -17.51
N ILE A 31 8.15 -1.76 -17.38
CA ILE A 31 7.67 -0.85 -18.41
C ILE A 31 8.21 0.54 -18.10
N ASP A 32 8.93 1.15 -19.04
CA ASP A 32 9.54 2.48 -18.88
C ASP A 32 8.50 3.62 -18.86
N SER A 33 7.23 3.35 -18.57
CA SER A 33 6.17 4.33 -18.48
C SER A 33 5.23 4.02 -17.31
N HIS A 34 4.44 5.04 -16.96
CA HIS A 34 3.32 4.94 -16.04
C HIS A 34 2.01 5.43 -16.68
N ALA A 35 2.05 5.88 -17.94
CA ALA A 35 0.84 6.22 -18.67
C ALA A 35 0.02 4.94 -18.91
N GLN A 36 -1.29 5.02 -18.68
CA GLN A 36 -2.18 3.85 -18.74
C GLN A 36 -2.15 3.22 -20.12
N GLU A 37 -2.15 4.04 -21.16
CA GLU A 37 -2.15 3.64 -22.57
C GLU A 37 -0.88 2.84 -22.91
N ASP A 38 0.30 3.33 -22.51
CA ASP A 38 1.58 2.65 -22.75
C ASP A 38 1.64 1.29 -22.02
N VAL A 39 1.18 1.25 -20.77
CA VAL A 39 1.14 0.01 -19.98
C VAL A 39 0.19 -1.00 -20.60
N ILE A 40 -0.98 -0.56 -21.06
CA ILE A 40 -1.95 -1.41 -21.75
C ILE A 40 -1.35 -1.97 -23.04
N GLU A 41 -0.69 -1.12 -23.84
CA GLU A 41 -0.07 -1.52 -25.10
C GLU A 41 0.95 -2.63 -24.89
N VAL A 42 1.89 -2.45 -23.95
CA VAL A 42 2.93 -3.44 -23.64
C VAL A 42 2.31 -4.73 -23.12
N LEU A 43 1.40 -4.65 -22.15
CA LEU A 43 0.80 -5.86 -21.57
C LEU A 43 -0.07 -6.64 -22.55
N LYS A 44 -0.71 -5.97 -23.52
CA LYS A 44 -1.52 -6.64 -24.57
C LYS A 44 -0.67 -7.38 -25.60
N GLN A 45 0.65 -7.19 -25.64
CA GLN A 45 1.54 -8.00 -26.46
C GLN A 45 1.56 -9.47 -26.01
N GLN A 46 1.21 -9.73 -24.75
CA GLN A 46 1.04 -11.09 -24.24
C GLN A 46 -0.21 -11.75 -24.84
N PRO A 47 -0.13 -13.03 -25.25
CA PRO A 47 -1.27 -13.75 -25.79
C PRO A 47 -2.49 -13.69 -24.86
N LEU A 48 -3.69 -13.58 -25.45
CA LEU A 48 -4.93 -13.51 -24.67
C LEU A 48 -5.07 -14.70 -23.72
N GLN A 49 -4.69 -15.89 -24.16
CA GLN A 49 -4.74 -17.13 -23.38
C GLN A 49 -3.90 -17.07 -22.10
N VAL A 50 -2.81 -16.30 -22.10
CA VAL A 50 -1.98 -16.07 -20.91
C VAL A 50 -2.67 -15.06 -19.99
N ARG A 51 -3.20 -13.97 -20.56
CA ARG A 51 -3.87 -12.91 -19.80
C ARG A 51 -5.17 -13.38 -19.12
N GLU A 52 -5.87 -14.32 -19.73
CA GLU A 52 -7.09 -14.93 -19.18
C GLU A 52 -6.82 -15.84 -17.98
N GLN A 53 -5.59 -16.33 -17.81
CA GLN A 53 -5.19 -17.15 -16.66
C GLN A 53 -4.92 -16.32 -15.40
N VAL A 54 -4.77 -14.99 -15.54
CA VAL A 54 -4.57 -14.10 -14.39
C VAL A 54 -5.90 -13.93 -13.66
N ILE A 55 -5.99 -14.51 -12.46
CA ILE A 55 -7.20 -14.47 -11.62
C ILE A 55 -7.25 -13.27 -10.68
N GLU A 56 -6.09 -12.73 -10.30
CA GLU A 56 -5.98 -11.62 -9.35
C GLU A 56 -4.78 -10.73 -9.70
N VAL A 57 -5.04 -9.41 -9.71
CA VAL A 57 -4.01 -8.39 -9.87
C VAL A 57 -4.05 -7.46 -8.66
N SER A 58 -2.97 -7.49 -7.88
CA SER A 58 -2.74 -6.54 -6.79
C SER A 58 -2.10 -5.28 -7.36
N VAL A 59 -2.66 -4.12 -7.04
CA VAL A 59 -2.17 -2.81 -7.52
C VAL A 59 -1.97 -1.85 -6.36
N ASP A 60 -1.05 -0.89 -6.52
CA ASP A 60 -1.05 0.30 -5.65
C ASP A 60 -2.37 1.10 -5.81
N MET A 61 -2.70 1.94 -4.85
CA MET A 61 -3.87 2.82 -4.81
C MET A 61 -3.86 3.93 -5.87
N TRP A 62 -2.96 3.86 -6.87
CA TRP A 62 -2.95 4.78 -7.99
C TRP A 62 -4.18 4.61 -8.88
N GLY A 63 -4.84 5.72 -9.21
CA GLY A 63 -6.14 5.72 -9.87
C GLY A 63 -6.17 5.17 -11.30
N GLY A 64 -5.01 4.98 -11.94
CA GLY A 64 -4.95 4.52 -13.34
C GLY A 64 -4.92 3.02 -13.55
N PHE A 65 -4.40 2.24 -12.59
CA PHE A 65 -4.34 0.78 -12.72
C PHE A 65 -5.70 0.08 -12.81
N PRO A 66 -6.80 0.54 -12.18
CA PRO A 66 -8.10 -0.08 -12.37
C PRO A 66 -8.56 -0.14 -13.83
N LYS A 67 -8.18 0.83 -14.67
CA LYS A 67 -8.47 0.80 -16.12
C LYS A 67 -7.60 -0.23 -16.81
N VAL A 68 -6.28 -0.18 -16.56
CA VAL A 68 -5.29 -1.12 -17.12
C VAL A 68 -5.70 -2.56 -16.85
N VAL A 69 -6.01 -2.90 -15.60
CA VAL A 69 -6.35 -4.27 -15.20
C VAL A 69 -7.60 -4.77 -15.91
N ARG A 70 -8.67 -3.97 -15.94
CA ARG A 70 -9.93 -4.35 -16.61
C ARG A 70 -9.76 -4.56 -18.12
N GLU A 71 -8.86 -3.81 -18.74
CA GLU A 71 -8.66 -3.86 -20.19
C GLU A 71 -7.69 -4.98 -20.62
N VAL A 72 -6.70 -5.29 -19.78
CA VAL A 72 -5.66 -6.28 -20.08
C VAL A 72 -6.03 -7.67 -19.57
N PHE A 73 -6.59 -7.78 -18.37
CA PHE A 73 -6.83 -9.04 -17.66
C PHE A 73 -8.34 -9.22 -17.39
N PRO A 74 -9.11 -9.73 -18.38
CA PRO A 74 -10.57 -9.72 -18.32
C PRO A 74 -11.17 -10.55 -17.18
N ASN A 75 -10.47 -11.59 -16.73
CA ASN A 75 -10.91 -12.47 -15.66
C ASN A 75 -10.35 -12.09 -14.28
N ALA A 76 -9.46 -11.11 -14.21
CA ALA A 76 -8.76 -10.79 -12.98
C ALA A 76 -9.62 -9.95 -12.03
N LYS A 77 -9.60 -10.31 -10.76
CA LYS A 77 -10.06 -9.44 -9.69
C LYS A 77 -9.00 -8.38 -9.40
N LEU A 78 -9.43 -7.13 -9.36
CA LEU A 78 -8.61 -6.02 -8.92
C LEU A 78 -8.54 -6.02 -7.39
N VAL A 79 -7.34 -6.16 -6.85
CA VAL A 79 -7.07 -6.14 -5.41
C VAL A 79 -6.19 -4.94 -5.10
N VAL A 80 -6.51 -4.20 -4.04
CA VAL A 80 -5.65 -3.11 -3.56
C VAL A 80 -4.57 -3.70 -2.67
N ASP A 81 -3.32 -3.31 -2.91
CA ASP A 81 -2.21 -3.73 -2.09
C ASP A 81 -2.36 -3.26 -0.63
N ARG A 82 -2.41 -4.24 0.28
CA ARG A 82 -2.51 -4.04 1.71
C ARG A 82 -1.33 -3.23 2.28
N PHE A 83 -0.12 -3.38 1.75
CA PHE A 83 1.06 -2.64 2.20
C PHE A 83 0.86 -1.13 2.03
N HIS A 84 0.42 -0.72 0.84
CA HIS A 84 0.17 0.67 0.51
C HIS A 84 -0.97 1.27 1.36
N VAL A 85 -2.05 0.50 1.59
CA VAL A 85 -3.13 0.88 2.52
C VAL A 85 -2.59 1.09 3.94
N MET A 86 -1.82 0.14 4.47
CA MET A 86 -1.25 0.23 5.81
C MET A 86 -0.25 1.38 5.94
N GLN A 87 0.52 1.67 4.89
CA GLN A 87 1.43 2.81 4.84
C GLN A 87 0.66 4.13 4.93
N ALA A 88 -0.41 4.28 4.16
CA ALA A 88 -1.28 5.46 4.20
C ALA A 88 -1.94 5.64 5.57
N LEU A 89 -2.50 4.57 6.16
CA LEU A 89 -3.08 4.59 7.50
C LEU A 89 -2.05 5.00 8.57
N THR A 90 -0.84 4.45 8.51
CA THR A 90 0.24 4.75 9.46
C THR A 90 0.71 6.21 9.33
N LYS A 91 0.79 6.72 8.08
CA LYS A 91 1.12 8.13 7.81
C LYS A 91 0.08 9.05 8.43
N GLU A 92 -1.20 8.77 8.22
CA GLU A 92 -2.29 9.59 8.75
C GLU A 92 -2.40 9.49 10.28
N LEU A 93 -2.21 8.30 10.86
CA LEU A 93 -2.13 8.13 12.32
C LEU A 93 -1.02 8.99 12.93
N ASN A 94 0.14 9.06 12.27
CA ASN A 94 1.23 9.94 12.70
C ASN A 94 0.88 11.42 12.59
N THR A 95 0.12 11.83 11.57
CA THR A 95 -0.41 13.19 11.42
C THR A 95 -1.36 13.52 12.58
N ILE A 96 -2.32 12.65 12.88
CA ILE A 96 -3.27 12.82 13.98
C ILE A 96 -2.54 12.90 15.32
N ARG A 97 -1.55 12.03 15.57
CA ARG A 97 -0.70 12.07 16.78
C ARG A 97 -0.05 13.44 16.98
N LYS A 98 0.50 14.03 15.90
CA LYS A 98 1.09 15.37 15.93
C LYS A 98 0.04 16.44 16.23
N GLN A 99 -1.14 16.36 15.61
CA GLN A 99 -2.26 17.30 15.86
C GLN A 99 -2.75 17.24 17.31
N THR A 100 -2.73 16.06 17.94
CA THR A 100 -3.13 15.88 19.34
C THR A 100 -2.02 16.18 20.34
N ARG A 101 -0.91 16.82 19.90
CA ARG A 101 0.24 17.23 20.73
C ARG A 101 0.91 16.09 21.50
N VAL A 102 0.78 14.85 21.02
CA VAL A 102 1.48 13.69 21.57
C VAL A 102 2.88 13.68 20.99
N THR A 103 3.80 14.44 21.59
CA THR A 103 5.18 14.66 21.08
C THR A 103 6.26 14.14 22.02
N GLU A 104 5.89 13.50 23.14
CA GLU A 104 6.88 12.95 24.07
C GLU A 104 7.77 11.87 23.41
N LYS A 105 9.01 11.75 23.90
CA LYS A 105 10.01 10.81 23.39
C LYS A 105 9.46 9.38 23.49
N GLY A 106 9.51 8.64 22.39
CA GLY A 106 9.01 7.26 22.32
C GLY A 106 7.53 7.12 21.96
N ALA A 107 6.68 8.15 22.11
CA ALA A 107 5.25 8.03 21.78
C ALA A 107 4.99 7.71 20.31
N ARG A 108 5.83 8.20 19.39
CA ARG A 108 5.73 7.81 17.97
C ARG A 108 5.83 6.29 17.82
N PHE A 109 6.79 5.65 18.49
CA PHE A 109 6.98 4.21 18.41
C PHE A 109 5.80 3.46 19.04
N LEU A 110 5.37 3.86 20.23
CA LEU A 110 4.25 3.24 20.95
C LEU A 110 2.92 3.30 20.19
N ILE A 111 2.72 4.34 19.37
CA ILE A 111 1.47 4.58 18.65
C ILE A 111 1.51 4.00 17.22
N LEU A 112 2.65 4.06 16.54
CA LEU A 112 2.74 3.58 15.16
C LEU A 112 3.07 2.09 15.07
N LYS A 113 3.77 1.53 16.07
CA LYS A 113 4.02 0.10 16.13
C LYS A 113 2.70 -0.63 16.35
N ASN A 114 2.61 -1.74 15.66
CA ASN A 114 1.66 -2.82 15.85
C ASN A 114 1.52 -3.24 17.31
N ARG A 115 0.28 -3.42 17.79
CA ARG A 115 0.04 -3.73 19.21
C ARG A 115 0.66 -5.04 19.66
N GLU A 116 0.64 -6.06 18.81
CA GLU A 116 1.18 -7.39 19.15
C GLU A 116 2.71 -7.39 19.26
N ASP A 117 3.37 -6.45 18.59
CA ASP A 117 4.83 -6.31 18.59
C ASP A 117 5.32 -5.47 19.79
N LEU A 118 4.42 -4.96 20.63
CA LEU A 118 4.75 -4.21 21.85
C LEU A 118 4.86 -5.15 23.05
N GLU A 119 5.81 -4.88 23.93
CA GLU A 119 5.86 -5.49 25.26
C GLU A 119 4.71 -4.99 26.14
N GLU A 120 4.32 -5.75 27.16
CA GLU A 120 3.21 -5.38 28.05
C GLU A 120 3.39 -4.01 28.71
N ALA A 121 4.61 -3.67 29.12
CA ALA A 121 4.91 -2.35 29.69
C ALA A 121 4.68 -1.21 28.67
N ASP A 122 4.94 -1.47 27.40
CA ASP A 122 4.75 -0.49 26.33
C ASP A 122 3.30 -0.42 25.85
N LYS A 123 2.55 -1.53 25.89
CA LYS A 123 1.08 -1.51 25.70
C LYS A 123 0.41 -0.62 26.74
N GLN A 124 0.79 -0.74 28.00
CA GLN A 124 0.25 0.10 29.08
C GLN A 124 0.54 1.59 28.86
N LYS A 125 1.77 1.95 28.45
CA LYS A 125 2.13 3.33 28.11
C LYS A 125 1.35 3.83 26.89
N SER A 126 1.20 3.01 25.86
CA SER A 126 0.40 3.34 24.67
C SER A 126 -1.06 3.62 25.07
N ASP A 127 -1.66 2.78 25.90
CA ASP A 127 -3.04 2.97 26.38
C ASP A 127 -3.20 4.27 27.20
N GLN A 128 -2.21 4.64 28.00
CA GLN A 128 -2.20 5.93 28.71
C GLN A 128 -2.16 7.13 27.74
N ILE A 129 -1.39 7.03 26.65
CA ILE A 129 -1.33 8.06 25.61
C ILE A 129 -2.65 8.15 24.87
N LEU A 130 -3.22 7.01 24.47
CA LEU A 130 -4.49 6.94 23.72
C LEU A 130 -5.68 7.50 24.53
N LYS A 131 -5.66 7.39 25.86
CA LYS A 131 -6.67 7.99 26.75
C LYS A 131 -6.73 9.52 26.66
N ARG A 132 -5.64 10.19 26.27
CA ARG A 132 -5.57 11.67 26.19
C ARG A 132 -6.36 12.25 25.01
N SER A 133 -6.64 11.45 23.98
CA SER A 133 -7.39 11.91 22.81
C SER A 133 -8.25 10.81 22.21
N ARG A 134 -9.57 11.02 22.26
CA ARG A 134 -10.55 10.14 21.59
C ARG A 134 -10.29 10.01 20.09
N ARG A 135 -9.86 11.08 19.42
CA ARG A 135 -9.55 11.06 17.99
C ARG A 135 -8.34 10.18 17.68
N LEU A 136 -7.26 10.32 18.46
CA LEU A 136 -6.07 9.49 18.30
C LEU A 136 -6.38 8.01 18.57
N ARG A 137 -7.13 7.74 19.65
CA ARG A 137 -7.58 6.38 19.98
C ARG A 137 -8.37 5.74 18.86
N LYS A 138 -9.38 6.42 18.32
CA LYS A 138 -10.20 5.88 17.22
C LYS A 138 -9.35 5.62 15.98
N ALA A 139 -8.41 6.50 15.63
CA ALA A 139 -7.51 6.31 14.50
C ALA A 139 -6.58 5.10 14.71
N TYR A 140 -6.08 4.90 15.94
CA TYR A 140 -5.27 3.73 16.30
C TYR A 140 -6.07 2.43 16.18
N GLU A 141 -7.28 2.38 16.75
CA GLU A 141 -8.17 1.21 16.68
C GLU A 141 -8.51 0.85 15.23
N LEU A 142 -8.77 1.85 14.37
CA LEU A 142 -8.97 1.63 12.94
C LEU A 142 -7.71 1.07 12.29
N LYS A 143 -6.52 1.62 12.54
CA LYS A 143 -5.27 1.06 11.98
C LYS A 143 -5.06 -0.40 12.41
N GLU A 144 -5.38 -0.75 13.65
CA GLU A 144 -5.26 -2.13 14.13
C GLU A 144 -6.34 -3.06 13.53
N SER A 145 -7.50 -2.57 13.10
CA SER A 145 -8.53 -3.40 12.46
C SER A 145 -8.24 -3.77 11.00
N PHE A 146 -7.28 -3.10 10.34
CA PHE A 146 -6.79 -3.44 8.99
C PHE A 146 -5.60 -4.42 9.03
N ARG A 147 -5.28 -4.92 10.22
CA ARG A 147 -4.21 -5.87 10.45
C ARG A 147 -4.69 -7.32 10.39
#